data_AF-A0A5K0W6D8-F1
#
_entry.id   AF-A0A5K0W6D8-F1
#
_cell.length_a   1.000
_cell.length_b   1.000
_cell.length_c   1.000
_cell.angle_alpha   90.00
_cell.angle_beta   90.00
_cell.angle_gamma   90.00
#
_symmetry.space_group_name_H-M   'P 1'
#
loop_
_entity.id
_entity.type
_entity.pdbx_description
1 polymer ?
#
loop_
_entity_poly.entity_id
_entity_poly.type
_entity_poly.pdbx_seq_one_letter_code
_entity_poly.pdbx_strand_id
1 'polypeptide(L)'
;KDPNEHIPCKRTFRVPNVDYVPEKGKKAAPKYRNIELHLLKAKIRTEMYTPSGWPSVSSDALKTFAGKISAELYDVMGDDYDFQSNNDKAGDVEQEAKSVAQVSEDESVYGSAFHAFGGGEEGKKACHAIAALCQMSSIDALISNFILPLQ
;
A
#
# COMPACT_ATOMS: atom_id res chain seq x y z
N LYS A 1 -17.15 23.71 -1.41
CA LYS A 1 -17.31 22.48 -2.22
C LYS A 1 -18.75 22.44 -2.70
N ASP A 2 -18.98 22.19 -3.99
CA ASP A 2 -20.33 21.96 -4.49
C ASP A 2 -20.84 20.62 -3.90
N PRO A 3 -21.95 20.58 -3.17
CA PRO A 3 -22.49 19.35 -2.59
C PRO A 3 -22.88 18.30 -3.65
N ASN A 4 -22.97 18.69 -4.92
CA ASN A 4 -23.29 17.78 -6.03
C ASN A 4 -22.04 17.16 -6.70
N GLU A 5 -20.84 17.55 -6.30
CA GLU A 5 -19.60 17.04 -6.88
C GLU A 5 -19.12 15.77 -6.15
N HIS A 6 -19.15 14.64 -6.85
CA HIS A 6 -18.79 13.32 -6.31
C HIS A 6 -17.67 12.66 -7.12
N ILE A 7 -16.89 11.78 -6.47
CA ILE A 7 -15.91 10.95 -7.16
C ILE A 7 -16.68 9.98 -8.10
N PRO A 8 -16.37 9.95 -9.41
CA PRO A 8 -17.07 9.05 -10.32
C PRO A 8 -16.78 7.59 -9.97
N CYS A 9 -17.80 6.74 -10.04
CA CYS A 9 -17.68 5.31 -9.70
C CYS A 9 -16.80 4.51 -10.68
N LYS A 10 -16.50 5.08 -11.84
CA LYS A 10 -15.61 4.51 -12.84
C LYS A 10 -14.96 5.59 -13.69
N ARG A 11 -13.75 5.31 -14.17
CA ARG A 11 -13.02 6.20 -15.08
C ARG A 11 -12.19 5.41 -16.07
N THR A 12 -12.30 5.76 -17.34
CA THR A 12 -11.54 5.14 -18.43
C THR A 12 -10.27 5.95 -18.71
N PHE A 13 -9.16 5.25 -18.88
CA PHE A 13 -7.86 5.82 -19.22
C PHE A 13 -7.31 5.15 -20.47
N ARG A 14 -6.74 5.94 -21.37
CA ARG A 14 -6.02 5.45 -22.55
C ARG A 14 -4.56 5.28 -22.18
N VAL A 15 -4.07 4.04 -22.18
CA VAL A 15 -2.70 3.69 -21.77
C VAL A 15 -1.95 2.99 -22.92
N PRO A 16 -0.61 3.08 -22.98
CA PRO A 16 0.18 2.29 -23.91
C PRO A 16 -0.06 0.78 -23.72
N ASN A 17 -0.14 0.05 -24.83
CA ASN A 17 -0.32 -1.41 -24.80
C ASN A 17 1.04 -2.12 -24.82
N VAL A 18 1.75 -2.05 -23.69
CA VAL A 18 3.09 -2.65 -23.54
C VAL A 18 3.06 -4.18 -23.61
N ASP A 19 1.94 -4.79 -23.19
CA ASP A 19 1.76 -6.24 -23.16
C ASP A 19 1.22 -6.81 -24.49
N TYR A 20 1.06 -5.98 -25.52
CA TYR A 20 0.51 -6.36 -26.83
C TYR A 20 -0.79 -7.16 -26.76
N VAL A 21 -1.71 -6.76 -25.87
CA VAL A 21 -3.01 -7.44 -25.73
C VAL A 21 -3.89 -7.14 -26.94
N PRO A 22 -4.36 -8.14 -27.70
CA PRO A 22 -5.29 -7.94 -28.80
C PRO A 22 -6.70 -7.65 -28.27
N GLU A 23 -7.42 -6.75 -28.94
CA GLU A 23 -8.84 -6.54 -28.67
C GLU A 23 -9.65 -7.77 -29.09
N LYS A 24 -10.75 -8.05 -28.37
CA LYS A 24 -11.61 -9.22 -28.64
C LYS A 24 -12.07 -9.22 -30.10
N GLY A 25 -11.55 -10.17 -30.89
CA GLY A 25 -11.85 -10.32 -32.32
C GLY A 25 -10.80 -9.76 -33.29
N LYS A 26 -9.69 -9.17 -32.82
CA LYS A 26 -8.59 -8.70 -33.68
C LYS A 26 -7.35 -9.57 -33.51
N LYS A 27 -6.63 -9.82 -34.62
CA LYS A 27 -5.36 -10.59 -34.63
C LYS A 27 -4.14 -9.76 -34.22
N ALA A 28 -4.21 -8.44 -34.34
CA ALA A 28 -3.12 -7.52 -34.02
C ALA A 28 -3.48 -6.64 -32.83
N ALA A 29 -2.51 -6.42 -31.95
CA ALA A 29 -2.65 -5.56 -30.78
C ALA A 29 -2.51 -4.08 -31.15
N PRO A 30 -3.43 -3.20 -30.71
CA PRO A 30 -3.30 -1.77 -30.93
C PRO A 30 -2.15 -1.19 -30.08
N LYS A 31 -1.57 -0.07 -30.51
CA LYS A 31 -0.51 0.65 -29.76
C LYS A 31 -0.98 1.15 -28.38
N TYR A 32 -2.27 1.43 -28.24
CA TYR A 32 -2.90 1.88 -27.00
C TYR A 32 -4.11 1.01 -26.68
N ARG A 33 -4.37 0.83 -25.39
CA ARG A 33 -5.60 0.19 -24.89
C ARG A 33 -6.30 1.10 -23.90
N ASN A 34 -7.61 0.91 -23.75
CA ASN A 34 -8.36 1.55 -22.69
C ASN A 34 -8.38 0.63 -21.47
N ILE A 35 -8.07 1.18 -20.30
CA ILE A 35 -8.29 0.53 -19.01
C ILE A 35 -9.40 1.28 -18.26
N GLU A 36 -10.25 0.54 -17.55
CA GLU A 36 -11.32 1.11 -16.74
C GLU A 36 -11.00 0.85 -15.27
N LEU A 37 -10.83 1.94 -14.51
CA LEU A 37 -10.69 1.85 -13.06
C LEU A 37 -12.07 2.02 -12.45
N HIS A 38 -12.47 1.04 -11.64
CA HIS A 38 -13.70 1.08 -10.86
C HIS A 38 -13.39 1.52 -9.43
N LEU A 39 -14.29 2.32 -8.86
CA LEU A 39 -14.25 2.63 -7.45
C LEU A 39 -14.38 1.34 -6.64
N LEU A 40 -13.60 1.24 -5.56
CA LEU A 40 -13.72 0.13 -4.63
C LEU A 40 -15.16 0.07 -4.10
N LYS A 41 -15.74 -1.14 -4.07
CA LYS A 41 -17.08 -1.35 -3.50
C LYS A 41 -17.10 -1.16 -1.97
N ALA A 42 -15.93 -1.06 -1.35
CA ALA A 42 -15.75 -0.78 0.06
C ALA A 42 -16.16 0.66 0.40
N LYS A 43 -16.89 0.84 1.51
CA LYS A 43 -17.14 2.16 2.09
C LYS A 43 -15.88 2.60 2.84
N ILE A 44 -14.98 3.29 2.13
CA ILE A 44 -13.75 3.81 2.71
C ILE A 44 -14.07 5.16 3.37
N ARG A 45 -13.85 5.26 4.69
CA ARG A 45 -13.96 6.52 5.41
C ARG A 45 -12.70 7.35 5.13
N THR A 46 -12.90 8.61 4.76
CA THR A 46 -11.80 9.56 4.59
C THR A 46 -11.46 10.20 5.93
N GLU A 47 -10.18 10.14 6.32
CA GLU A 47 -9.69 10.74 7.56
C GLU A 47 -9.06 12.11 7.35
N MET A 48 -8.46 12.34 6.18
CA MET A 48 -7.80 13.59 5.85
C MET A 48 -8.32 14.15 4.53
N TYR A 49 -8.49 15.46 4.50
CA TYR A 49 -8.97 16.20 3.33
C TYR A 49 -7.93 17.23 2.90
N THR A 50 -7.85 17.46 1.59
CA THR A 50 -7.09 18.57 1.01
C THR A 50 -7.77 19.91 1.32
N PRO A 51 -7.09 21.06 1.16
CA PRO A 51 -7.71 22.38 1.31
C PRO A 51 -8.95 22.60 0.41
N SER A 52 -9.01 21.91 -0.73
CA SER A 52 -10.16 21.92 -1.64
C SER A 52 -11.33 21.03 -1.18
N GLY A 53 -11.18 20.28 -0.08
CA GLY A 53 -12.21 19.42 0.50
C GLY A 53 -12.35 18.05 -0.19
N TRP A 54 -11.32 17.61 -0.93
CA TRP A 54 -11.25 16.26 -1.49
C TRP A 54 -10.52 15.32 -0.55
N PRO A 55 -10.85 14.01 -0.54
CA PRO A 55 -10.06 13.03 0.19
C PRO A 55 -8.58 13.11 -0.17
N SER A 56 -7.74 13.25 0.84
CA SER A 56 -6.30 13.26 0.64
C SER A 56 -5.81 11.86 0.31
N VAL A 57 -4.86 11.79 -0.63
CA VAL A 57 -4.12 10.57 -1.01
C VAL A 57 -2.62 10.70 -0.72
N SER A 58 -2.25 11.59 0.21
CA SER A 58 -0.87 11.76 0.63
C SER A 58 -0.33 10.51 1.34
N SER A 59 1.00 10.36 1.39
CA SER A 59 1.64 9.26 2.13
C SER A 59 1.15 9.21 3.58
N ASP A 60 0.99 10.37 4.23
CA ASP A 60 0.47 10.43 5.60
C ASP A 60 -1.01 9.99 5.69
N ALA A 61 -1.83 10.28 4.67
CA ALA A 61 -3.21 9.80 4.60
C ALA A 61 -3.28 8.28 4.51
N LEU A 62 -2.42 7.70 3.66
CA LEU A 62 -2.34 6.25 3.50
C LEU A 62 -1.77 5.55 4.73
N LYS A 63 -0.76 6.13 5.39
CA LYS A 63 -0.21 5.60 6.66
C LYS A 63 -1.24 5.63 7.78
N THR A 64 -1.99 6.74 7.91
CA THR A 64 -3.05 6.83 8.93
C THR A 64 -4.17 5.83 8.64
N PHE A 65 -4.55 5.69 7.37
CA PHE A 65 -5.54 4.71 6.92
C PHE A 65 -5.11 3.26 7.21
N ALA A 66 -3.82 2.93 7.04
CA ALA A 66 -3.27 1.60 7.32
C ALA A 66 -3.10 1.31 8.83
N GLY A 67 -2.75 2.32 9.62
CA GLY A 67 -2.43 2.19 11.04
C GLY A 67 -0.93 2.14 11.33
N LYS A 68 -0.57 1.88 12.59
CA LYS A 68 0.82 1.90 13.07
C LYS A 68 1.48 0.52 12.95
N ILE A 69 1.63 0.04 11.74
CA ILE A 69 2.18 -1.29 11.48
C ILE A 69 3.70 -1.28 11.63
N SER A 70 4.23 -2.00 12.64
CA SER A 70 5.67 -2.17 12.84
C SER A 70 6.28 -3.11 11.78
N ALA A 71 7.55 -2.87 11.44
CA ALA A 71 8.32 -3.69 10.49
C ALA A 71 8.42 -5.17 10.92
N GLU A 72 8.41 -5.45 12.22
CA GLU A 72 8.47 -6.78 12.82
C GLU A 72 7.21 -7.64 12.56
N LEU A 73 6.11 -7.02 12.11
CA LEU A 73 4.85 -7.72 11.81
C LEU A 73 4.75 -8.19 10.35
N TYR A 74 5.74 -7.85 9.50
CA TYR A 74 5.79 -8.29 8.11
C TYR A 74 6.31 -9.73 7.96
N ASP A 75 7.03 -10.27 8.95
CA ASP A 75 7.55 -11.64 8.94
C ASP A 75 6.46 -12.73 9.12
N VAL A 76 5.22 -12.35 9.41
CA VAL A 76 4.12 -13.28 9.72
C VAL A 76 3.34 -13.74 8.48
N MET A 77 3.41 -13.01 7.35
CA MET A 77 2.89 -13.51 6.07
C MET A 77 4.01 -14.24 5.31
N GLY A 78 4.35 -15.42 5.84
CA GLY A 78 5.24 -16.34 5.17
C GLY A 78 4.66 -16.83 3.85
N ASP A 79 5.21 -16.31 2.76
CA ASP A 79 5.30 -16.99 1.47
C ASP A 79 6.75 -16.78 0.97
N ASP A 80 7.61 -17.76 1.26
CA ASP A 80 8.80 -18.20 0.51
C ASP A 80 9.58 -17.18 -0.36
N TYR A 81 10.12 -16.11 0.24
CA TYR A 81 11.23 -15.35 -0.35
C TYR A 81 12.35 -15.21 0.70
N ASP A 82 13.30 -16.14 0.67
CA ASP A 82 14.50 -16.12 1.51
C ASP A 82 15.43 -14.96 1.12
N PHE A 83 15.22 -13.79 1.73
CA PHE A 83 16.26 -12.76 1.77
C PHE A 83 17.07 -12.96 3.04
N GLN A 84 18.13 -13.77 2.96
CA GLN A 84 19.18 -13.82 3.97
C GLN A 84 19.80 -12.43 4.13
N SER A 85 19.25 -11.64 5.05
CA SER A 85 19.91 -10.46 5.57
C SER A 85 20.98 -10.91 6.56
N ASN A 86 22.15 -11.28 6.05
CA ASN A 86 23.37 -11.33 6.84
C ASN A 86 23.69 -9.91 7.32
N ASN A 87 23.18 -9.55 8.49
CA ASN A 87 23.58 -8.34 9.18
C ASN A 87 24.63 -8.73 10.23
N ASP A 88 25.88 -8.78 9.80
CA ASP A 88 27.03 -8.74 10.71
C ASP A 88 27.00 -7.39 11.44
N LYS A 89 26.38 -7.34 12.62
CA LYS A 89 26.60 -6.25 13.58
C LYS A 89 27.50 -6.71 14.70
N ALA A 90 28.75 -6.25 14.63
CA ALA A 90 29.61 -6.15 15.80
C ALA A 90 29.05 -5.05 16.74
N GLY A 91 28.86 -5.40 18.01
CA GLY A 91 28.65 -4.45 19.12
C GLY A 91 27.51 -4.78 20.09
N ASP A 92 27.71 -5.81 20.93
CA ASP A 92 27.56 -5.85 22.42
C ASP A 92 26.98 -4.58 23.09
N VAL A 93 26.08 -4.54 24.10
CA VAL A 93 25.41 -5.40 25.11
C VAL A 93 24.20 -4.51 25.57
N GLU A 94 22.97 -4.89 25.91
CA GLU A 94 22.51 -5.77 26.99
C GLU A 94 21.07 -6.26 26.74
N GLN A 95 20.90 -7.57 26.94
CA GLN A 95 19.65 -8.30 26.99
C GLN A 95 18.86 -7.91 28.25
N GLU A 96 17.65 -7.40 28.07
CA GLU A 96 16.54 -7.87 28.90
C GLU A 96 15.67 -8.79 28.06
N ALA A 97 15.89 -10.10 28.28
CA ALA A 97 15.07 -11.16 27.75
C ALA A 97 13.64 -11.04 28.32
N LYS A 98 12.70 -10.66 27.47
CA LYS A 98 11.27 -10.87 27.71
C LYS A 98 10.68 -11.66 26.55
N SER A 99 10.74 -12.98 26.71
CA SER A 99 9.76 -14.00 26.29
C SER A 99 8.84 -13.58 25.13
N VAL A 100 9.05 -14.03 23.89
CA VAL A 100 8.57 -15.32 23.36
C VAL A 100 7.26 -15.78 24.02
N ALA A 101 6.20 -15.79 23.21
CA ALA A 101 4.80 -16.15 23.49
C ALA A 101 3.90 -14.99 23.98
N GLN A 102 2.84 -14.76 23.18
CA GLN A 102 1.73 -13.80 23.33
C GLN A 102 1.96 -12.40 22.73
N VAL A 103 1.93 -12.29 21.40
CA VAL A 103 1.35 -11.07 20.81
C VAL A 103 -0.15 -11.32 20.67
N SER A 104 -0.90 -10.71 21.58
CA SER A 104 -2.32 -10.47 21.39
C SER A 104 -2.55 -9.92 19.98
N GLU A 105 -3.62 -10.38 19.35
CA GLU A 105 -4.20 -9.75 18.17
C GLU A 105 -4.66 -8.34 18.53
N ASP A 106 -3.72 -7.42 18.71
CA ASP A 106 -4.04 -6.04 19.00
C ASP A 106 -4.52 -5.40 17.70
N GLU A 107 -5.81 -5.61 17.41
CA GLU A 107 -6.54 -4.94 16.34
C GLU A 107 -6.37 -3.42 16.41
N SER A 108 -6.03 -2.90 17.60
CA SER A 108 -5.71 -1.50 17.87
C SER A 108 -4.54 -0.93 17.04
N VAL A 109 -3.67 -1.78 16.51
CA VAL A 109 -2.54 -1.35 15.66
C VAL A 109 -3.02 -0.97 14.25
N TYR A 110 -4.11 -1.56 13.79
CA TYR A 110 -4.62 -1.35 12.44
C TYR A 110 -5.49 -0.09 12.33
N GLY A 111 -5.38 0.59 11.19
CA GLY A 111 -6.16 1.78 10.87
C GLY A 111 -7.54 1.43 10.30
N SER A 112 -8.25 2.45 9.82
CA SER A 112 -9.61 2.26 9.29
C SER A 112 -9.69 1.40 8.02
N ALA A 113 -8.55 1.12 7.36
CA ALA A 113 -8.46 0.13 6.29
C ALA A 113 -8.90 -1.26 6.75
N PHE A 114 -8.62 -1.65 8.00
CA PHE A 114 -8.99 -2.96 8.52
C PHE A 114 -10.49 -3.23 8.34
N HIS A 115 -11.35 -2.33 8.82
CA HIS A 115 -12.79 -2.47 8.66
C HIS A 115 -13.27 -2.21 7.22
N ALA A 116 -12.60 -1.33 6.48
CA ALA A 116 -12.98 -1.02 5.10
C ALA A 116 -12.85 -2.25 4.17
N PHE A 117 -11.87 -3.13 4.43
CA PHE A 117 -11.61 -4.33 3.64
C PHE A 117 -12.19 -5.62 4.24
N GLY A 118 -13.17 -5.50 5.15
CA GLY A 118 -13.92 -6.65 5.68
C GLY A 118 -13.47 -7.16 7.05
N GLY A 119 -12.46 -6.54 7.67
CA GLY A 119 -11.92 -6.95 8.97
C GLY A 119 -11.21 -8.30 8.91
N GLY A 120 -10.97 -8.90 10.09
CA GLY A 120 -10.32 -10.21 10.19
C GLY A 120 -8.98 -10.26 9.46
N GLU A 121 -8.68 -11.37 8.80
CA GLU A 121 -7.43 -11.57 8.07
C GLU A 121 -7.29 -10.65 6.84
N GLU A 122 -8.38 -10.44 6.09
CA GLU A 122 -8.37 -9.60 4.88
C GLU A 122 -8.13 -8.11 5.21
N GLY A 123 -8.72 -7.64 6.31
CA GLY A 123 -8.43 -6.31 6.85
C GLY A 123 -6.97 -6.17 7.28
N LYS A 124 -6.41 -7.17 7.98
CA LYS A 124 -4.99 -7.20 8.36
C LYS A 124 -4.10 -7.12 7.10
N LYS A 125 -4.34 -7.99 6.12
CA LYS A 125 -3.62 -8.02 4.83
C LYS A 125 -3.65 -6.69 4.11
N ALA A 126 -4.82 -6.05 4.04
CA ALA A 126 -4.97 -4.77 3.38
C ALA A 126 -4.15 -3.66 4.07
N CYS A 127 -4.22 -3.58 5.39
CA CYS A 127 -3.40 -2.66 6.17
C CYS A 127 -1.90 -2.86 5.90
N HIS A 128 -1.43 -4.11 5.97
CA HIS A 128 -0.04 -4.48 5.68
C HIS A 128 0.40 -4.08 4.27
N ALA A 129 -0.41 -4.40 3.26
CA ALA A 129 -0.11 -4.07 1.87
C ALA A 129 0.02 -2.55 1.64
N ILE A 130 -0.87 -1.76 2.26
CA ILE A 130 -0.82 -0.29 2.13
C ILE A 130 0.44 0.27 2.81
N ALA A 131 0.79 -0.24 3.99
CA ALA A 131 1.98 0.21 4.70
C ALA A 131 3.27 -0.17 3.96
N ALA A 132 3.36 -1.39 3.40
CA ALA A 132 4.47 -1.81 2.54
C ALA A 132 4.62 -0.91 1.32
N LEU A 133 3.51 -0.59 0.65
CA LEU A 133 3.51 0.31 -0.51
C LEU A 133 4.06 1.70 -0.15
N CYS A 134 3.67 2.25 1.01
CA CYS A 134 4.20 3.52 1.50
C CYS A 134 5.72 3.45 1.76
N GLN A 135 6.22 2.34 2.29
CA GLN A 135 7.66 2.14 2.49
C GLN A 135 8.41 2.06 1.16
N MET A 136 7.93 1.25 0.21
CA MET A 136 8.52 1.16 -1.13
C MET A 136 8.57 2.52 -1.83
N SER A 137 7.49 3.32 -1.74
CA SER A 137 7.48 4.66 -2.33
C SER A 137 8.52 5.61 -1.70
N SER A 138 8.84 5.40 -0.42
CA SER A 138 9.86 6.19 0.29
C SER A 138 11.27 5.79 -0.15
N ILE A 139 11.50 4.51 -0.42
CA ILE A 139 12.76 3.99 -0.97
C ILE A 139 12.97 4.52 -2.39
N ASP A 140 11.95 4.47 -3.25
CA ASP A 140 12.03 4.95 -4.64
C ASP A 140 12.36 6.45 -4.69
N ALA A 141 11.73 7.23 -3.80
CA ALA A 141 12.07 8.64 -3.64
C ALA A 141 13.53 8.86 -3.18
N LEU A 142 14.06 8.01 -2.30
CA LEU A 142 15.46 8.10 -1.86
C LEU A 142 16.42 7.79 -3.01
N ILE A 143 16.16 6.72 -3.76
CA ILE A 143 16.99 6.30 -4.89
C ILE A 143 17.00 7.40 -5.96
N SER A 144 15.82 7.88 -6.34
CA SER A 144 15.67 8.87 -7.41
C SER A 144 16.27 10.25 -7.06
N ASN A 145 16.18 10.69 -5.80
CA ASN A 145 16.60 12.04 -5.42
C ASN A 145 18.03 12.11 -4.90
N PHE A 146 18.57 11.03 -4.32
CA PHE A 146 19.88 11.06 -3.67
C PHE A 146 20.90 10.16 -4.35
N ILE A 147 20.53 8.93 -4.74
CA ILE A 147 21.50 7.95 -5.23
C ILE A 147 21.79 8.15 -6.71
N LEU A 148 20.77 8.16 -7.57
CA LEU A 148 20.95 8.30 -9.01
C LEU A 148 21.65 9.61 -9.42
N PRO A 149 21.38 10.78 -8.80
CA PRO A 149 22.08 12.01 -9.17
C PRO A 149 23.56 12.05 -8.82
N LEU A 150 24.06 11.12 -8.00
CA LEU A 150 25.48 11.03 -7.63
C LEU A 150 26.29 10.10 -8.56
N GLN A 151 25.63 9.46 -9.53
CA GLN A 151 26.23 8.56 -10.51
C GLN A 151 26.42 9.24 -11.86
#